data_AF-A0A382JPM5-F1
#
_entry.id   AF-A0A382JPM5-F1
#
_cell.length_a   1.000
_cell.length_b   1.000
_cell.length_c   1.000
_cell.angle_alpha   90.00
_cell.angle_beta   90.00
_cell.angle_gamma   90.00
#
_symmetry.space_group_name_H-M   'P 1'
#
loop_
_entity.id
_entity.type
_entity.pdbx_description
1 polymer ?
#
loop_
_entity_poly.entity_id
_entity_poly.type
_entity_poly.pdbx_seq_one_letter_code
_entity_poly.pdbx_strand_id
1 'polypeptide(L)'
;MSSHWIAFILLPILFGIACSSTRPDPAYQRNGITLPMAQVRNAWFEELDRVNPQLHDVLLVALTESRQTGREVFILKRTLGEGENAQVFYAASLERGGADNLMGVNYATREFMFDHFSGTDGPSLETIRNHLYNEERIRIIKRDLGIFGIK
;
A
#
# COMPACT_ATOMS: atom_id res chain seq x y z
N MET A 1 -49.84 -47.13 -12.44
CA MET A 1 -48.46 -46.98 -12.95
C MET A 1 -47.83 -45.84 -12.16
N SER A 2 -47.35 -46.10 -10.94
CA SER A 2 -45.95 -46.45 -10.60
C SER A 2 -44.97 -45.29 -10.84
N SER A 3 -44.86 -44.43 -9.82
CA SER A 3 -43.63 -44.11 -9.08
C SER A 3 -42.24 -44.20 -9.75
N HIS A 4 -41.47 -43.11 -9.52
CA HIS A 4 -40.00 -42.98 -9.49
C HIS A 4 -39.37 -42.78 -10.89
N TRP A 5 -38.43 -41.85 -11.11
CA TRP A 5 -37.04 -41.87 -10.64
C TRP A 5 -36.44 -40.48 -10.37
N ILE A 6 -35.74 -40.37 -9.24
CA ILE A 6 -34.70 -39.38 -8.95
C ILE A 6 -33.41 -39.85 -9.63
N ALA A 7 -32.67 -38.94 -10.28
CA ALA A 7 -31.22 -39.05 -10.41
C ALA A 7 -30.60 -37.65 -10.53
N PHE A 8 -30.44 -37.01 -9.36
CA PHE A 8 -29.48 -35.95 -9.09
C PHE A 8 -28.07 -36.51 -9.30
N ILE A 9 -27.38 -36.17 -10.38
CA ILE A 9 -25.93 -36.19 -10.45
C ILE A 9 -25.54 -35.07 -11.41
N LEU A 10 -24.75 -34.09 -10.98
CA LEU A 10 -23.60 -33.58 -11.73
C LEU A 10 -22.76 -32.63 -10.86
N LEU A 11 -21.57 -33.17 -10.60
CA LEU A 11 -20.28 -32.55 -10.24
C LEU A 11 -20.16 -31.69 -8.97
N PRO A 12 -19.28 -32.10 -8.02
CA PRO A 12 -18.70 -31.14 -7.08
C PRO A 12 -17.76 -30.24 -7.89
N ILE A 13 -18.07 -28.95 -7.97
CA ILE A 13 -17.13 -27.94 -8.45
C ILE A 13 -15.96 -27.96 -7.46
N LEU A 14 -14.82 -28.42 -7.97
CA LEU A 14 -13.53 -28.43 -7.31
C LEU A 14 -13.33 -27.11 -6.56
N PHE A 15 -13.23 -27.21 -5.24
CA PHE A 15 -12.63 -26.22 -4.38
C PHE A 15 -11.21 -25.93 -4.89
N GLY A 16 -11.09 -24.93 -5.75
CA GLY A 16 -9.84 -24.23 -5.98
C GLY A 16 -9.50 -23.48 -4.70
N ILE A 17 -8.92 -24.19 -3.73
CA ILE A 17 -8.13 -23.55 -2.68
C ILE A 17 -6.93 -22.98 -3.43
N ALA A 18 -7.09 -21.76 -3.94
CA ALA A 18 -5.96 -20.92 -4.27
C ALA A 18 -5.20 -20.77 -2.95
N CYS A 19 -4.18 -21.61 -2.74
CA CYS A 19 -3.14 -21.36 -1.78
C CYS A 19 -2.47 -20.05 -2.23
N SER A 20 -3.06 -18.92 -1.85
CA SER A 20 -2.35 -17.66 -1.79
C SER A 20 -1.18 -17.93 -0.86
N SER A 21 0.01 -18.11 -1.42
CA SER A 21 1.25 -18.13 -0.66
C SER A 21 1.42 -16.73 -0.07
N THR A 22 0.73 -16.44 1.03
CA THR A 22 0.92 -15.23 1.80
C THR A 22 2.29 -15.36 2.45
N ARG A 23 3.32 -14.99 1.69
CA ARG A 23 4.65 -14.75 2.23
C ARG A 23 4.45 -13.79 3.42
N PRO A 24 4.97 -14.11 4.61
CA PRO A 24 4.85 -13.20 5.74
C PRO A 24 5.43 -11.84 5.33
N ASP A 25 4.66 -10.79 5.58
CA ASP A 25 5.05 -9.42 5.29
C ASP A 25 6.34 -9.11 6.05
N PRO A 26 7.39 -8.63 5.40
CA PRO A 26 8.66 -8.36 6.06
C PRO A 26 8.49 -7.37 7.23
N ALA A 27 9.42 -7.42 8.17
CA ALA A 27 9.54 -6.42 9.22
C ALA A 27 10.90 -5.73 9.10
N TYR A 28 10.92 -4.42 9.34
CA TYR A 28 12.17 -3.69 9.51
C TYR A 28 12.73 -3.96 10.90
N GLN A 29 14.02 -4.27 10.99
CA GLN A 29 14.69 -4.52 12.26
C GLN A 29 15.98 -3.71 12.35
N ARG A 30 16.14 -2.97 13.44
CA ARG A 30 17.35 -2.20 13.75
C ARG A 30 17.50 -2.01 15.24
N ASN A 31 18.68 -2.30 15.79
CA ASN A 31 19.01 -2.06 17.21
C ASN A 31 17.96 -2.63 18.19
N GLY A 32 17.47 -3.85 17.95
CA GLY A 32 16.46 -4.50 18.79
C GLY A 32 15.02 -4.00 18.61
N ILE A 33 14.80 -2.96 17.80
CA ILE A 33 13.46 -2.47 17.44
C ILE A 33 12.98 -3.17 16.18
N THR A 34 11.77 -3.71 16.23
CA THR A 34 11.09 -4.34 15.10
C THR A 34 9.85 -3.54 14.72
N LEU A 35 9.76 -3.13 13.46
CA LEU A 35 8.62 -2.43 12.89
C LEU A 35 8.01 -3.29 11.77
N PRO A 36 6.75 -3.76 11.89
CA PRO A 36 6.04 -4.42 10.81
C PRO A 36 5.91 -3.50 9.58
N MET A 37 6.19 -3.98 8.37
CA MET A 37 6.05 -3.13 7.17
C MET A 37 4.61 -2.68 6.93
N ALA A 38 3.60 -3.46 7.35
CA ALA A 38 2.21 -3.02 7.38
C ALA A 38 2.01 -1.72 8.19
N GLN A 39 2.66 -1.59 9.36
CA GLN A 39 2.57 -0.38 10.18
C GLN A 39 3.19 0.81 9.45
N VAL A 40 4.35 0.62 8.81
CA VAL A 40 5.03 1.66 8.02
C VAL A 40 4.16 2.13 6.86
N ARG A 41 3.56 1.20 6.11
CA ARG A 41 2.71 1.53 4.95
C ARG A 41 1.43 2.22 5.37
N ASN A 42 0.80 1.82 6.48
CA ASN A 42 -0.38 2.51 7.01
C ASN A 42 -0.06 3.94 7.44
N ALA A 43 1.02 4.13 8.22
CA ALA A 43 1.44 5.47 8.64
C ALA A 43 1.81 6.36 7.45
N TRP A 44 2.41 5.78 6.41
CA TRP A 44 2.70 6.49 5.17
C TRP A 44 1.43 6.89 4.42
N PHE A 45 0.43 6.02 4.35
CA PHE A 45 -0.88 6.32 3.81
C PHE A 45 -1.58 7.46 4.55
N GLU A 46 -1.57 7.41 5.89
CA GLU A 46 -2.15 8.47 6.73
C GLU A 46 -1.44 9.81 6.55
N GLU A 47 -0.12 9.81 6.39
CA GLU A 47 0.62 11.04 6.14
C GLU A 47 0.36 11.56 4.73
N LEU A 48 0.20 10.69 3.73
CA LEU A 48 -0.21 11.09 2.39
C LEU A 48 -1.58 11.76 2.37
N ASP A 49 -2.56 11.26 3.12
CA ASP A 49 -3.88 11.90 3.25
C ASP A 49 -3.75 13.36 3.74
N ARG A 50 -2.83 13.62 4.67
CA ARG A 50 -2.59 14.97 5.21
C ARG A 50 -1.88 15.90 4.22
N VAL A 51 -0.85 15.41 3.54
CA VAL A 51 0.04 16.28 2.72
C VAL A 51 -0.35 16.33 1.24
N ASN A 52 -0.98 15.28 0.72
CA ASN A 52 -1.39 15.15 -0.66
C ASN A 52 -2.64 14.25 -0.80
N PRO A 53 -3.83 14.76 -0.37
CA PRO A 53 -5.06 13.97 -0.36
C PRO A 53 -5.48 13.49 -1.76
N GLN A 54 -5.13 14.24 -2.82
CA GLN A 54 -5.43 13.81 -4.20
C GLN A 54 -4.66 12.54 -4.58
N LEU A 55 -3.37 12.47 -4.27
CA LEU A 55 -2.58 11.28 -4.52
C LEU A 55 -3.05 10.11 -3.65
N HIS A 56 -3.37 10.37 -2.38
CA HIS A 56 -3.93 9.37 -1.46
C HIS A 56 -5.19 8.70 -2.05
N ASP A 57 -6.14 9.49 -2.52
CA ASP A 57 -7.40 8.97 -3.07
C ASP A 57 -7.17 8.13 -4.34
N VAL A 58 -6.30 8.59 -5.23
CA VAL A 58 -5.91 7.83 -6.42
C VAL A 58 -5.20 6.52 -6.05
N LEU A 59 -4.42 6.51 -4.97
CA LEU A 59 -3.78 5.29 -4.48
C LEU A 59 -4.80 4.25 -4.00
N LEU A 60 -5.87 4.68 -3.33
CA LEU A 60 -6.97 3.80 -2.91
C LEU A 60 -7.71 3.19 -4.12
N VAL A 61 -7.93 4.00 -5.16
CA VAL A 61 -8.49 3.53 -6.44
C VAL A 61 -7.56 2.50 -7.06
N ALA A 62 -6.27 2.81 -7.18
CA ALA A 62 -5.28 1.93 -7.80
C ALA A 62 -5.14 0.59 -7.04
N LEU A 63 -5.15 0.59 -5.71
CA LEU A 63 -5.15 -0.63 -4.91
C LEU A 63 -6.42 -1.46 -5.11
N THR A 64 -7.57 -0.80 -5.23
CA THR A 64 -8.86 -1.46 -5.49
C THR A 64 -8.88 -2.11 -6.87
N GLU A 65 -8.44 -1.39 -7.90
CA GLU A 65 -8.31 -1.90 -9.26
C GLU A 65 -7.28 -3.04 -9.34
N SER A 66 -6.14 -2.91 -8.67
CA SER A 66 -5.12 -3.96 -8.61
C SER A 66 -5.68 -5.23 -7.98
N ARG A 67 -6.47 -5.11 -6.91
CA ARG A 67 -7.16 -6.24 -6.28
C ARG A 67 -8.16 -6.90 -7.22
N GLN A 68 -8.92 -6.13 -7.99
CA GLN A 68 -9.95 -6.65 -8.89
C GLN A 68 -9.35 -7.34 -10.12
N THR A 69 -8.27 -6.79 -10.66
CA THR A 69 -7.65 -7.25 -11.91
C THR A 69 -6.53 -8.26 -11.69
N GLY A 70 -5.97 -8.33 -10.48
CA GLY A 70 -4.76 -9.11 -10.18
C GLY A 70 -3.49 -8.56 -10.84
N ARG A 71 -3.53 -7.33 -11.36
CA ARG A 71 -2.43 -6.68 -12.08
C ARG A 71 -1.80 -5.57 -11.24
N GLU A 72 -0.57 -5.23 -11.56
CA GLU A 72 0.01 -3.96 -11.14
C GLU A 72 -0.77 -2.81 -11.79
N VAL A 73 -1.08 -1.80 -10.98
CA VAL A 73 -1.71 -0.55 -11.43
C VAL A 73 -0.70 0.58 -11.24
N PHE A 74 -0.55 1.40 -12.27
CA PHE A 74 0.35 2.54 -12.28
C PHE A 74 -0.42 3.79 -11.88
N ILE A 75 0.26 4.67 -11.15
CA ILE A 75 -0.21 6.00 -10.85
C ILE A 75 0.58 6.94 -11.75
N LEU A 76 -0.15 7.71 -12.56
CA LEU A 76 0.41 8.70 -13.46
C LEU A 76 0.30 10.08 -12.82
N LYS A 77 1.34 10.89 -12.95
CA LYS A 77 1.38 12.30 -12.56
C LYS A 77 1.54 13.14 -13.82
N ARG A 78 0.59 14.04 -14.05
CA ARG A 78 0.65 15.03 -15.14
C ARG A 78 0.62 16.42 -14.57
N THR A 79 1.37 17.31 -15.21
CA THR A 79 1.34 18.73 -14.91
C THR A 79 0.74 19.45 -16.11
N LEU A 80 -0.35 20.20 -15.91
CA LEU A 80 -0.97 21.03 -16.93
C LEU A 80 -0.64 22.51 -16.66
N GLY A 81 -0.24 23.22 -17.70
CA GLY A 81 0.23 24.61 -17.59
C GLY A 81 1.73 24.72 -17.28
N GLU A 82 2.19 25.95 -17.13
CA GLU A 82 3.61 26.28 -16.89
C GLU A 82 3.73 27.34 -15.77
N GLY A 83 4.87 27.34 -15.08
CA GLY A 83 5.18 28.31 -14.03
C GLY A 83 4.26 28.20 -12.81
N GLU A 84 3.91 29.34 -12.22
CA GLU A 84 3.13 29.41 -10.97
C GLU A 84 1.68 28.92 -11.10
N ASN A 85 1.17 28.79 -12.32
CA ASN A 85 -0.19 28.32 -12.60
C ASN A 85 -0.26 26.83 -12.93
N ALA A 86 0.87 26.11 -12.85
CA ALA A 86 0.93 24.69 -13.13
C ALA A 86 0.05 23.90 -12.14
N GLN A 87 -0.83 23.06 -12.67
CA GLN A 87 -1.69 22.17 -11.88
C GLN A 87 -1.25 20.72 -12.04
N VAL A 88 -1.11 20.03 -10.92
CA VAL A 88 -0.74 18.62 -10.87
C VAL A 88 -2.00 17.75 -10.79
N PHE A 89 -2.04 16.70 -11.60
CA PHE A 89 -3.12 15.71 -11.62
C PHE A 89 -2.55 14.31 -11.49
N TYR A 90 -3.25 13.48 -10.71
CA TYR A 90 -2.93 12.08 -10.52
C TYR A 90 -4.03 11.20 -11.12
N ALA A 91 -3.66 10.06 -11.71
CA ALA A 91 -4.63 9.09 -12.24
C ALA A 91 -4.12 7.65 -12.13
N ALA A 92 -5.02 6.70 -11.89
CA ALA A 92 -4.73 5.28 -11.97
C ALA A 92 -4.76 4.80 -13.44
N SER A 93 -3.88 3.87 -13.79
CA SER A 93 -3.72 3.33 -15.14
C SER A 93 -3.25 1.88 -15.11
N LEU A 94 -3.82 1.03 -15.96
CA LEU A 94 -3.32 -0.33 -16.19
C LEU A 94 -2.11 -0.37 -17.15
N GLU A 95 -1.76 0.77 -17.73
CA GLU A 95 -0.63 0.95 -18.62
C GLU A 95 0.43 1.85 -17.98
N ARG A 96 1.70 1.46 -18.12
CA ARG A 96 2.82 2.24 -17.59
C ARG A 96 3.01 3.51 -18.43
N GLY A 97 2.88 4.68 -17.81
CA GLY A 97 2.86 5.97 -18.52
C GLY A 97 4.21 6.59 -18.86
N GLY A 98 5.31 5.82 -18.85
CA GLY A 98 6.65 6.34 -19.18
C GLY A 98 7.09 7.48 -18.26
N ALA A 99 7.29 8.67 -18.82
CA ALA A 99 7.68 9.87 -18.06
C ALA A 99 6.61 10.35 -17.07
N ASP A 100 5.34 10.05 -17.34
CA ASP A 100 4.24 10.38 -16.42
C ASP A 100 4.16 9.38 -15.25
N ASN A 101 4.90 8.26 -15.29
CA ASN A 101 4.77 7.20 -14.29
C ASN A 101 5.33 7.65 -12.93
N LEU A 102 4.44 7.88 -11.96
CA LEU A 102 4.84 8.25 -10.61
C LEU A 102 5.29 7.02 -9.81
N MET A 103 4.44 5.99 -9.79
CA MET A 103 4.68 4.75 -9.08
C MET A 103 3.75 3.62 -9.52
N GLY A 104 4.13 2.37 -9.26
CA GLY A 104 3.29 1.18 -9.41
C GLY A 104 2.80 0.67 -8.05
N VAL A 105 1.60 0.09 -8.02
CA VAL A 105 1.03 -0.58 -6.85
C VAL A 105 0.54 -1.97 -7.23
N ASN A 106 0.84 -2.94 -6.37
CA ASN A 106 0.34 -4.30 -6.52
C ASN A 106 -0.28 -4.78 -5.21
N TYR A 107 -1.59 -5.01 -5.22
CA TYR A 107 -2.34 -5.43 -4.04
C TYR A 107 -1.89 -6.81 -3.53
N ALA A 108 -1.59 -7.74 -4.44
CA ALA A 108 -1.22 -9.11 -4.07
C ALA A 108 0.15 -9.18 -3.39
N THR A 109 1.13 -8.43 -3.89
CA THR A 109 2.48 -8.38 -3.30
C THR A 109 2.62 -7.34 -2.18
N ARG A 110 1.67 -6.39 -2.08
CA ARG A 110 1.69 -5.25 -1.15
C ARG A 110 2.89 -4.33 -1.38
N GLU A 111 3.40 -4.32 -2.60
CA GLU A 111 4.55 -3.52 -3.01
C GLU A 111 4.09 -2.19 -3.60
N PHE A 112 4.87 -1.15 -3.28
CA PHE A 112 4.76 0.20 -3.82
C PHE A 112 6.08 0.49 -4.54
N MET A 113 6.03 0.54 -5.88
CA MET A 113 7.20 0.69 -6.74
C MET A 113 7.34 2.15 -7.15
N PHE A 114 8.15 2.91 -6.41
CA PHE A 114 8.38 4.33 -6.68
C PHE A 114 9.25 4.51 -7.93
N ASP A 115 8.77 5.30 -8.89
CA ASP A 115 9.49 5.65 -10.12
C ASP A 115 9.86 7.15 -10.04
N HIS A 116 9.04 8.05 -10.59
CA HIS A 116 9.26 9.51 -10.52
C HIS A 116 8.67 10.18 -9.25
N PHE A 117 8.43 9.41 -8.18
CA PHE A 117 7.92 9.95 -6.90
C PHE A 117 8.97 10.84 -6.22
N SER A 118 8.55 12.02 -5.77
CA SER A 118 9.43 13.03 -5.18
C SER A 118 8.90 13.56 -3.85
N GLY A 119 9.71 14.36 -3.15
CA GLY A 119 9.29 15.03 -1.91
C GLY A 119 8.13 16.01 -2.09
N THR A 120 7.81 16.43 -3.33
CA THR A 120 6.61 17.25 -3.61
C THR A 120 5.32 16.42 -3.61
N ASP A 121 5.43 15.10 -3.78
CA ASP A 121 4.30 14.19 -3.81
C ASP A 121 3.94 13.69 -2.40
N GLY A 122 4.95 13.58 -1.54
CA GLY A 122 4.80 13.21 -0.14
C GLY A 122 6.10 12.64 0.45
N PRO A 123 6.09 12.21 1.72
CA PRO A 123 7.24 11.54 2.31
C PRO A 123 7.46 10.16 1.67
N SER A 124 8.71 9.71 1.63
CA SER A 124 9.03 8.33 1.26
C SER A 124 8.65 7.34 2.37
N LEU A 125 8.48 6.06 2.04
CA LEU A 125 8.35 4.99 3.05
C LEU A 125 9.55 4.95 4.00
N GLU A 126 10.75 5.27 3.52
CA GLU A 126 11.94 5.34 4.37
C GLU A 126 11.84 6.46 5.41
N THR A 127 11.36 7.64 5.01
CA THR A 127 11.15 8.77 5.91
C THR A 127 10.19 8.38 7.04
N ILE A 128 9.06 7.76 6.70
CA ILE A 128 8.06 7.30 7.68
C ILE A 128 8.61 6.21 8.59
N ARG A 129 9.31 5.22 8.02
CA ARG A 129 9.96 4.16 8.79
C ARG A 129 10.96 4.72 9.80
N ASN A 130 11.79 5.68 9.38
CA ASN A 130 12.76 6.33 10.24
C ASN A 130 12.09 7.15 11.35
N HIS A 131 10.97 7.81 11.04
CA HIS A 131 10.15 8.50 12.03
C HIS A 131 9.62 7.53 13.09
N LEU A 132 8.91 6.47 12.68
CA LEU A 132 8.38 5.44 13.59
C LEU A 132 9.48 4.76 14.43
N TYR A 133 10.64 4.51 13.82
CA TYR A 133 11.80 3.96 14.54
C TYR A 133 12.27 4.91 15.65
N ASN A 134 12.36 6.20 15.36
CA ASN A 134 12.77 7.19 16.34
C ASN A 134 11.75 7.35 17.47
N GLU A 135 10.45 7.31 17.16
CA GLU A 135 9.39 7.35 18.17
C GLU A 135 9.50 6.16 19.13
N GLU A 136 9.64 4.95 18.60
CA GLU A 136 9.76 3.74 19.40
C GLU A 136 11.05 3.75 20.24
N ARG A 137 12.16 4.19 19.65
CA ARG A 137 13.42 4.35 20.36
C ARG A 137 13.30 5.35 21.52
N ILE A 138 12.69 6.51 21.28
CA ILE A 138 12.46 7.52 22.31
C ILE A 138 11.57 6.96 23.41
N ARG A 139 10.53 6.21 23.05
CA ARG A 139 9.61 5.57 24.02
C ARG A 139 10.35 4.60 24.94
N ILE A 140 11.23 3.76 24.40
CA ILE A 140 12.08 2.84 25.17
C ILE A 140 12.98 3.64 26.12
N ILE A 141 13.72 4.63 25.61
CA ILE A 141 14.60 5.47 26.43
C ILE A 141 13.83 6.15 27.56
N LYS A 142 12.65 6.72 27.27
CA LYS A 142 11.82 7.39 28.27
C LYS A 142 11.33 6.42 29.35
N ARG A 143 10.98 5.19 28.98
CA ARG A 143 10.63 4.14 29.95
C ARG A 143 11.83 3.79 30.83
N ASP A 144 12.99 3.56 30.23
CA ASP A 144 14.20 3.17 30.95
C ASP A 144 14.65 4.25 31.94
N LEU A 145 14.50 5.53 31.57
CA LEU A 145 14.80 6.65 32.46
C LEU A 145 13.81 6.77 33.63
N GLY A 146 12.59 6.25 33.51
CA GLY A 146 11.59 6.26 34.59
C GLY A 146 11.04 7.63 35.03
N ILE A 147 11.56 8.73 34.49
CA ILE A 147 11.20 10.11 34.89
C ILE A 147 9.99 10.68 34.13
N PHE A 148 9.50 9.98 33.10
CA PHE A 148 8.42 10.47 32.23
C PHE A 148 7.06 9.81 32.48
N GLY A 149 6.94 8.95 33.50
CA GLY A 149 5.67 8.27 33.83
C GLY A 149 5.15 7.31 32.75
N ILE A 150 5.97 6.95 31.76
CA ILE A 150 5.64 5.98 30.72
C ILE A 150 5.87 4.57 31.28
N LYS A 151 4.83 3.73 31.27
CA LYS A 151 4.89 2.33 31.68
C LYS A 151 5.38 1.42 30.54
#